data_AF-A0A1J3HW01-F1
#
_entry.id   AF-A0A1J3HW01-F1
#
_cell.length_a   1.000
_cell.length_b   1.000
_cell.length_c   1.000
_cell.angle_alpha   90.00
_cell.angle_beta   90.00
_cell.angle_gamma   90.00
#
_symmetry.space_group_name_H-M   'P 1'
#
loop_
_entity.id
_entity.type
_entity.pdbx_description
1 polymer ?
#
loop_
_entity_poly.entity_id
_entity_poly.type
_entity_poly.pdbx_seq_one_letter_code
_entity_poly.pdbx_strand_id
1 'polypeptide(L)'
;DIKASNILVNNKGVLKLADFGLANVVTLKNKNQLTSRVVTLWYRAPELLMGSTSYGVSIDLWSVGCVFAEILMGKPILKGRTEIEQLHKIYKLCGSPA
;
A
#
# COMPACT_ATOMS: atom_id res chain seq x y z
N ASP A 1 4.58 4.10 -3.12
CA ASP A 1 3.55 4.84 -2.35
C ASP A 1 2.30 4.98 -3.21
N ILE A 2 1.59 3.88 -3.43
CA ILE A 2 0.37 3.88 -4.24
C ILE A 2 -0.78 4.35 -3.35
N LYS A 3 -1.40 5.47 -3.74
CA LYS A 3 -2.58 6.06 -3.11
C LYS A 3 -3.34 6.88 -4.15
N ALA A 4 -4.63 7.13 -3.90
CA ALA A 4 -5.49 7.82 -4.86
C ALA A 4 -4.92 9.18 -5.31
N SER A 5 -4.33 9.97 -4.40
CA SER A 5 -3.73 11.27 -4.72
C SER A 5 -2.48 11.20 -5.60
N ASN A 6 -1.83 10.04 -5.70
CA ASN A 6 -0.64 9.82 -6.55
C ASN A 6 -1.01 9.22 -7.92
N ILE A 7 -2.31 9.07 -8.20
CA ILE A 7 -2.84 8.62 -9.49
C ILE A 7 -3.41 9.85 -10.20
N LEU A 8 -2.63 10.39 -11.13
CA LEU A 8 -2.98 11.58 -11.87
C LEU A 8 -3.73 11.20 -13.15
N VAL A 9 -4.75 11.97 -13.49
CA VAL A 9 -5.52 11.80 -14.74
C VAL A 9 -5.50 13.11 -15.50
N ASN A 10 -5.11 13.08 -16.77
CA ASN A 10 -5.15 14.28 -17.62
C ASN A 10 -6.51 14.45 -18.31
N ASN A 11 -6.71 15.58 -19.00
CA ASN A 11 -7.96 15.89 -19.71
C ASN A 11 -8.31 14.92 -20.85
N LYS A 12 -7.40 14.01 -21.22
CA LYS A 12 -7.63 12.94 -22.22
C LYS A 12 -7.98 11.60 -21.56
N GLY A 13 -8.16 11.56 -20.24
CA GLY A 13 -8.40 10.32 -19.49
C GLY A 13 -7.17 9.43 -19.33
N VAL A 14 -5.97 9.93 -19.62
CA VAL A 14 -4.73 9.15 -19.44
C VAL A 14 -4.31 9.17 -17.98
N LEU A 15 -4.27 7.99 -17.38
CA LEU A 15 -3.80 7.77 -16.02
C LEU A 15 -2.28 7.65 -15.96
N LYS A 16 -1.65 8.33 -14.99
CA LYS A 16 -0.21 8.24 -14.70
C LYS A 16 0.04 8.18 -13.20
N LEU A 17 1.02 7.36 -12.81
CA LEU A 17 1.53 7.35 -11.44
C LEU A 17 2.47 8.53 -11.22
N ALA A 18 2.44 9.09 -10.03
CA ALA A 18 3.32 10.14 -9.56
C ALA A 18 3.95 9.76 -8.21
N ASP A 19 4.86 10.61 -7.72
CA ASP A 19 5.51 10.49 -6.41
C ASP A 19 6.29 9.16 -6.22
N PHE A 20 7.47 9.12 -6.84
CA PHE A 20 8.42 8.02 -6.73
C PHE A 20 9.43 8.21 -5.59
N GLY A 21 9.16 9.09 -4.62
CA GLY A 21 10.10 9.41 -3.54
C GLY A 21 10.44 8.22 -2.63
N LEU A 22 9.58 7.21 -2.59
CA LEU A 22 9.78 5.94 -1.87
C LEU A 22 10.05 4.75 -2.81
N ALA A 23 10.27 4.97 -4.11
CA ALA A 23 10.54 3.89 -5.05
C ALA A 23 11.91 3.26 -4.79
N ASN A 24 12.01 1.94 -4.98
CA ASN A 24 13.27 1.21 -4.85
C ASN A 24 13.47 0.24 -6.01
N VAL A 25 14.73 -0.02 -6.36
CA VAL A 25 15.08 -0.89 -7.49
C VAL A 25 15.12 -2.34 -7.01
N VAL A 26 14.28 -3.18 -7.60
CA VAL A 26 14.27 -4.62 -7.33
C VAL A 26 15.55 -5.23 -7.90
N THR A 27 16.49 -5.62 -7.03
CA THR A 27 17.74 -6.26 -7.43
C THR A 27 17.70 -7.74 -7.09
N LEU A 28 17.72 -8.62 -8.09
CA LEU A 28 17.68 -10.08 -7.90
C LEU A 28 18.88 -10.64 -7.12
N LYS A 29 20.00 -9.89 -7.07
CA LYS A 29 21.26 -10.33 -6.47
C LYS A 29 21.45 -9.94 -5.00
N ASN A 30 20.72 -8.92 -4.51
CA ASN A 30 20.88 -8.40 -3.15
C ASN A 30 19.52 -8.30 -2.47
N LYS A 31 19.19 -9.29 -1.62
CA LYS A 31 18.09 -9.20 -0.64
C LYS A 31 18.49 -8.28 0.51
N ASN A 32 18.80 -7.02 0.19
CA ASN A 32 19.05 -6.04 1.23
C ASN A 32 17.78 -5.86 2.06
N GLN A 33 17.94 -5.76 3.37
CA GLN A 33 16.81 -5.46 4.26
C GLN A 33 16.18 -4.13 3.82
N LEU A 34 14.90 -4.17 3.51
CA LEU A 34 14.13 -3.00 3.12
C LEU A 34 13.49 -2.36 4.37
N THR A 35 13.16 -1.07 4.29
CA THR A 35 12.59 -0.32 5.43
C THR A 35 11.09 -0.61 5.58
N SER A 36 10.65 -1.08 6.74
CA SER A 36 9.24 -1.41 6.99
C SER A 36 8.29 -0.19 7.02
N ARG A 37 8.82 1.02 7.25
CA ARG A 37 8.06 2.28 7.30
C ARG A 37 7.94 2.95 5.92
N VAL A 38 7.51 2.18 4.92
CA VAL A 38 7.14 2.69 3.60
C VAL A 38 5.62 2.66 3.43
N VAL A 39 5.11 3.37 2.42
CA VAL A 39 3.68 3.44 2.07
C VAL A 39 2.84 4.21 3.11
N THR A 40 1.92 5.03 2.62
CA THR A 40 0.91 5.73 3.43
C THR A 40 0.04 4.72 4.21
N LEU A 41 -0.16 4.95 5.51
CA LEU A 41 -0.74 3.98 6.46
C LEU A 41 -2.00 3.27 5.95
N TRP A 42 -2.93 3.99 5.31
CA TRP A 42 -4.22 3.45 4.85
C TRP A 42 -4.11 2.43 3.72
N TYR A 43 -3.00 2.46 2.98
CA TYR A 43 -2.71 1.61 1.83
C TYR A 43 -1.58 0.62 2.12
N ARG A 44 -1.10 0.57 3.37
CA ARG A 44 0.03 -0.26 3.78
C ARG A 44 -0.39 -1.72 3.98
N ALA A 45 0.41 -2.62 3.44
CA ALA A 45 0.21 -4.07 3.55
C ALA A 45 0.41 -4.58 4.99
N PRO A 46 -0.31 -5.65 5.40
CA PRO A 46 -0.23 -6.19 6.76
C PRO A 46 1.19 -6.63 7.16
N GLU A 47 1.98 -7.19 6.24
CA GLU A 47 3.36 -7.60 6.49
C GLU A 47 4.28 -6.42 6.85
N LEU A 48 4.03 -5.24 6.27
CA LEU A 48 4.77 -4.02 6.60
C LEU A 48 4.36 -3.48 7.98
N LEU A 49 3.06 -3.56 8.32
CA LEU A 49 2.56 -3.20 9.65
C LEU A 49 3.11 -4.12 10.75
N MET A 50 3.44 -5.37 10.41
CA MET A 50 4.11 -6.32 11.29
C MET A 50 5.64 -6.19 11.29
N GLY A 51 6.19 -5.20 10.57
CA GLY A 51 7.61 -4.91 10.58
C GLY A 51 8.47 -5.76 9.65
N SER A 52 7.88 -6.43 8.66
CA SER A 52 8.66 -7.20 7.68
C SER A 52 9.65 -6.30 6.92
N THR A 53 10.91 -6.72 6.87
CA THR A 53 11.98 -6.10 6.08
C THR A 53 12.32 -6.91 4.82
N SER A 54 11.65 -8.05 4.62
CA SER A 54 11.76 -8.91 3.45
C SER A 54 10.40 -8.96 2.76
N TYR A 55 10.18 -8.02 1.86
CA TYR A 55 8.97 -7.90 1.07
C TYR A 55 9.30 -7.71 -0.42
N GLY A 56 8.31 -7.94 -1.28
CA GLY A 56 8.45 -7.82 -2.73
C GLY A 56 7.30 -7.02 -3.33
N VAL A 57 7.01 -7.27 -4.60
CA VAL A 57 5.95 -6.56 -5.36
C VAL A 57 4.54 -6.70 -4.77
N SER A 58 4.32 -7.64 -3.84
CA SER A 58 3.03 -7.86 -3.18
C SER A 58 2.54 -6.65 -2.38
N ILE A 59 3.46 -5.86 -1.81
CA ILE A 59 3.06 -4.68 -1.01
C ILE A 59 2.39 -3.61 -1.88
N ASP A 60 2.83 -3.48 -3.14
CA ASP A 60 2.24 -2.54 -4.09
C ASP A 60 0.87 -3.05 -4.57
N LEU A 61 0.73 -4.36 -4.81
CA LEU A 61 -0.57 -4.98 -5.15
C LEU A 61 -1.61 -4.79 -4.04
N TRP A 62 -1.19 -4.86 -2.78
CA TRP A 62 -2.08 -4.54 -1.65
C TRP A 62 -2.59 -3.10 -1.72
N SER A 63 -1.69 -2.13 -1.94
CA SER A 63 -2.05 -0.73 -2.07
C SER A 63 -3.00 -0.49 -3.26
N VAL A 64 -2.79 -1.17 -4.40
CA VAL A 64 -3.70 -1.14 -5.55
C VAL A 64 -5.08 -1.66 -5.17
N GLY A 65 -5.18 -2.76 -4.42
CA GLY A 65 -6.45 -3.28 -3.92
C GLY A 65 -7.20 -2.26 -3.04
N CYS A 66 -6.48 -1.57 -2.15
CA CYS A 66 -7.05 -0.50 -1.32
C CYS A 66 -7.57 0.67 -2.16
N VAL A 67 -6.81 1.12 -3.17
CA VAL A 67 -7.24 2.19 -4.10
C VAL A 67 -8.46 1.76 -4.92
N PHE A 68 -8.46 0.53 -5.43
CA PHE A 68 -9.57 0.01 -6.23
C PHE A 68 -10.87 -0.01 -5.41
N ALA A 69 -10.80 -0.53 -4.18
CA ALA A 69 -11.94 -0.50 -3.26
C ALA A 69 -12.37 0.94 -2.92
N GLU A 70 -11.43 1.86 -2.73
CA GLU A 70 -11.74 3.28 -2.49
C GLU A 70 -12.50 3.93 -3.65
N ILE A 71 -12.10 3.64 -4.90
CA ILE A 71 -12.79 4.14 -6.10
C ILE A 71 -14.23 3.61 -6.16
N LEU A 72 -14.42 2.31 -5.91
CA LEU A 72 -15.75 1.69 -5.91
C LEU A 72 -16.66 2.23 -4.79
N MET A 73 -16.09 2.53 -3.62
CA MET A 73 -16.83 2.97 -2.45
C MET A 73 -16.98 4.49 -2.34
N GLY A 74 -16.25 5.26 -3.17
CA GLY A 74 -16.14 6.71 -3.07
C GLY A 74 -15.46 7.23 -1.79
N LYS A 75 -14.87 6.34 -0.99
CA LYS A 75 -14.18 6.67 0.27
C LYS A 75 -13.15 5.60 0.64
N PRO A 76 -12.02 5.97 1.29
CA PRO A 76 -11.04 4.97 1.73
C PRO A 76 -11.64 3.96 2.71
N ILE A 77 -11.35 2.68 2.47
CA ILE A 77 -11.95 1.54 3.20
C ILE A 77 -11.21 1.19 4.51
N LEU A 78 -9.92 1.50 4.61
CA LEU A 78 -9.06 1.14 5.74
C LEU A 78 -8.37 2.39 6.31
N LYS A 79 -9.10 3.14 7.15
CA LYS A 79 -8.66 4.43 7.72
C LYS A 79 -8.17 4.31 9.17
N GLY A 80 -7.13 3.53 9.43
CA GLY A 80 -6.49 3.44 10.74
C GLY A 80 -5.73 4.71 11.09
N ARG A 81 -5.75 5.11 12.37
CA ARG A 81 -4.96 6.23 12.91
C ARG A 81 -3.60 5.79 13.43
N THR A 82 -3.48 4.52 13.81
CA THR A 82 -2.24 3.87 14.25
C THR A 82 -2.01 2.58 13.47
N GLU A 83 -0.79 2.05 13.49
CA GLU A 83 -0.46 0.77 12.83
C GLU A 83 -1.30 -0.38 13.41
N ILE A 84 -1.53 -0.38 14.72
CA ILE A 84 -2.38 -1.36 15.42
C ILE A 84 -3.84 -1.24 14.95
N GLU A 85 -4.38 -0.02 14.87
CA GLU A 85 -5.76 0.19 14.41
C GLU A 85 -5.91 -0.22 12.94
N GLN A 86 -4.91 0.08 12.11
CA GLN A 86 -4.89 -0.31 10.71
C GLN A 86 -4.90 -1.84 10.56
N LEU A 87 -4.03 -2.53 11.29
CA LEU A 87 -3.97 -3.99 11.27
C LEU A 87 -5.29 -4.62 11.75
N HIS A 88 -5.90 -4.07 12.80
CA HIS A 88 -7.20 -4.54 13.28
C HIS A 88 -8.32 -4.36 12.24
N LYS A 89 -8.35 -3.24 11.52
CA LYS A 89 -9.30 -3.05 10.41
C LYS A 89 -9.07 -4.04 9.28
N ILE A 90 -7.81 -4.34 8.95
CA ILE A 90 -7.46 -5.34 7.94
C ILE A 90 -8.00 -6.70 8.34
N TYR A 91 -7.75 -7.16 9.57
CA TYR A 91 -8.23 -8.46 10.03
C TYR A 91 -9.76 -8.55 10.09
N LYS A 92 -10.43 -7.45 10.45
CA LYS A 92 -11.89 -7.39 10.41
C LYS A 92 -12.46 -7.54 9.00
N LEU A 93 -11.75 -7.05 7.98
CA LEU A 93 -12.18 -7.09 6.58
C LEU A 93 -11.79 -8.39 5.87
N CYS A 94 -10.54 -8.82 6.04
CA CYS A 94 -9.92 -9.90 5.27
C CYS A 94 -9.78 -11.22 6.06
N GLY A 95 -10.07 -11.21 7.37
CA GLY A 95 -9.74 -12.29 8.28
C GLY A 95 -8.33 -12.18 8.88
N SER A 96 -8.09 -12.87 9.99
CA SER A 96 -6.74 -13.02 10.55
C SER A 96 -5.97 -14.09 9.79
N PRO A 97 -4.66 -13.89 9.52
CA PRO A 97 -3.78 -14.95 9.03
C PRO A 97 -3.85 -16.17 9.95
N ALA A 98 -3.86 -17.37 9.37
CA ALA A 98 -3.82 -18.65 10.09
C ALA A 98 -2.38 -19.09 10.36
#